data_AF-A0A444LG45-F1
#
_entry.id   AF-A0A444LG45-F1
#
_cell.length_a   1.000
_cell.length_b   1.000
_cell.length_c   1.000
_cell.angle_alpha   90.00
_cell.angle_beta   90.00
_cell.angle_gamma   90.00
#
_symmetry.space_group_name_H-M   'P 1'
#
loop_
_entity.id
_entity.type
_entity.pdbx_description
1 polymer ?
#
loop_
_entity_poly.entity_id
_entity_poly.type
_entity_poly.pdbx_seq_one_letter_code
_entity_poly.pdbx_strand_id
1 'polypeptide(L)' 'MPSKIARILAQDDAVGSEELEAAISYLKDKICNAELSDEPTPFLAYRNKVIFETTLKLRRSGLLPQDTQSPKA' A
#
# COMPACT_ATOMS: atom_id res chain seq x y z
N MET A 1 -10.56 6.26 1.80
CA MET A 1 -10.28 4.89 2.28
C MET A 1 -8.97 4.39 1.67
N PRO A 2 -8.07 3.74 2.44
CA PRO A 2 -6.80 3.17 1.96
C PRO A 2 -6.92 2.31 0.69
N SER A 3 -8.04 1.60 0.54
CA SER A 3 -8.37 0.76 -0.62
C SER A 3 -8.44 1.50 -1.96
N LYS A 4 -8.93 2.74 -2.01
CA LYS A 4 -8.97 3.53 -3.26
C LYS A 4 -7.56 3.92 -3.72
N ILE A 5 -6.73 4.36 -2.78
CA ILE A 5 -5.33 4.76 -3.07
C ILE A 5 -4.52 3.54 -3.49
N ALA A 6 -4.70 2.41 -2.79
CA ALA A 6 -4.00 1.19 -3.12
C ALA A 6 -4.29 0.69 -4.55
N ARG A 7 -5.55 0.83 -5.02
CA ARG A 7 -5.94 0.52 -6.41
C ARG A 7 -5.24 1.41 -7.43
N ILE A 8 -5.21 2.72 -7.19
CA ILE A 8 -4.53 3.69 -8.06
C ILE A 8 -3.04 3.32 -8.16
N LEU A 9 -2.38 3.13 -7.01
CA LEU A 9 -0.97 2.75 -6.96
C LEU A 9 -0.69 1.37 -7.58
N ALA A 10 -1.67 0.46 -7.55
CA ALA A 10 -1.49 -0.88 -8.14
C ALA A 10 -1.51 -0.84 -9.68
N GLN A 11 -2.16 0.18 -10.27
CA GLN A 11 -2.20 0.44 -11.71
C GLN A 11 -1.03 1.32 -12.19
N ASP A 12 -0.40 2.07 -11.27
CA ASP A 12 0.75 2.91 -11.55
C ASP A 12 2.06 2.07 -11.53
N ASP A 13 2.86 2.19 -12.59
CA ASP A 13 4.13 1.48 -12.77
C ASP A 13 5.34 2.28 -12.27
N ALA A 14 5.18 3.58 -11.98
CA ALA A 14 6.27 4.49 -11.63
C ALA A 14 7.06 4.06 -10.38
N VAL A 15 6.46 3.19 -9.56
CA VAL A 15 7.11 2.53 -8.42
C VAL A 15 6.95 1.02 -8.59
N GLY A 16 8.05 0.30 -8.76
CA GLY A 16 8.05 -1.15 -8.88
C GLY A 16 7.64 -1.87 -7.59
N SER A 17 7.49 -3.19 -7.69
CA SER A 17 7.09 -4.01 -6.53
C SER A 17 8.22 -4.12 -5.50
N GLU A 18 9.47 -4.08 -5.93
CA GLU A 18 10.65 -4.13 -5.06
C GLU A 18 10.74 -2.87 -4.19
N GLU A 19 10.50 -1.70 -4.77
CA GLU A 19 10.48 -0.43 -4.04
C GLU A 19 9.33 -0.38 -3.03
N LEU A 20 8.16 -0.95 -3.37
CA LEU A 20 7.06 -1.10 -2.41
C LEU A 20 7.43 -2.02 -1.24
N GLU A 21 8.12 -3.13 -1.50
CA GLU A 21 8.58 -4.06 -0.46
C GLU A 21 9.62 -3.41 0.47
N ALA A 22 10.56 -2.65 -0.10
CA ALA A 22 11.52 -1.87 0.67
C ALA A 22 10.82 -0.81 1.54
N ALA A 23 9.84 -0.09 0.99
CA ALA A 23 9.06 0.89 1.74
C ALA A 23 8.25 0.25 2.87
N ILE A 24 7.60 -0.90 2.63
CA ILE A 24 6.88 -1.65 3.68
C ILE A 24 7.83 -2.05 4.80
N SER A 25 9.02 -2.55 4.46
CA SER A 25 10.04 -2.96 5.45
C SER A 25 10.47 -1.78 6.32
N TYR A 26 10.82 -0.65 5.70
CA TYR A 26 11.16 0.58 6.42
C TYR A 26 10.04 1.07 7.34
N LEU A 27 8.79 1.06 6.87
CA LEU A 27 7.64 1.50 7.67
C LEU A 27 7.37 0.55 8.84
N LYS A 28 7.58 -0.76 8.64
CA LYS A 28 7.49 -1.76 9.70
C LYS A 28 8.55 -1.52 10.77
N ASP A 29 9.80 -1.31 10.38
CA ASP A 29 10.89 -1.02 11.32
C ASP A 29 10.60 0.26 12.11
N LYS A 30 10.10 1.32 11.46
CA LYS A 30 9.70 2.55 12.13
C LYS A 30 8.60 2.35 13.17
N ILE A 31 7.61 1.50 12.88
CA ILE A 31 6.53 1.17 13.82
C ILE A 31 7.08 0.35 15.00
N CYS A 32 7.90 -0.67 14.71
CA CYS A 32 8.53 -1.49 15.74
C CYS A 32 9.44 -0.68 16.66
N ASN A 33 10.23 0.25 16.12
CA ASN A 33 11.10 1.11 16.92
C ASN A 33 10.31 2.03 17.86
N ALA A 34 9.15 2.54 17.41
CA ALA A 34 8.27 3.34 18.27
C ALA A 34 7.72 2.50 19.43
N GLU A 35 7.28 1.27 19.15
CA GLU A 35 6.81 0.33 20.18
C GLU A 35 7.91 -0.03 21.18
N LEU A 36 9.14 -0.28 20.72
CA LEU A 36 10.29 -0.56 21.58
C LEU A 36 10.71 0.63 22.45
N SER A 37 10.42 1.85 21.99
CA SER A 37 10.78 3.08 22.69
C SER A 37 9.65 3.63 23.59
N ASP A 38 8.54 2.89 23.72
CA ASP A 38 7.30 3.35 24.39
C ASP A 38 6.76 4.68 23.81
N GLU A 39 7.00 4.90 22.50
CA GLU A 39 6.51 6.05 21.77
C GLU A 39 5.16 5.77 21.10
N PRO A 40 4.32 6.80 20.89
CA PRO A 40 3.07 6.64 20.15
C PRO A 40 3.31 6.07 18.75
N THR A 41 2.46 5.13 18.32
CA THR A 41 2.55 4.56 16.98
C THR A 41 2.44 5.66 15.91
N PRO A 42 3.41 5.78 15.00
CA PRO A 42 3.38 6.80 13.96
C PRO A 42 2.25 6.50 12.95
N PHE A 43 1.10 7.18 13.09
CA PHE A 43 -0.11 6.93 12.31
C PHE A 43 0.14 6.90 10.80
N LEU A 44 0.92 7.86 10.28
CA LEU A 44 1.25 7.91 8.84
C LEU A 44 2.07 6.70 8.40
N ALA A 45 2.97 6.19 9.25
CA ALA A 45 3.74 5.00 8.93
C ALA A 45 2.84 3.77 8.86
N TYR A 46 1.95 3.61 9.84
CA TYR A 46 0.95 2.53 9.84
C TYR A 46 0.03 2.59 8.61
N ARG A 47 -0.55 3.77 8.35
CA ARG A 47 -1.45 3.96 7.21
C ARG A 47 -0.77 3.66 5.88
N ASN A 48 0.44 4.17 5.67
CA ASN A 48 1.17 3.97 4.42
C ASN A 48 1.58 2.50 4.25
N LYS A 49 1.97 1.83 5.33
CA LYS A 49 2.27 0.38 5.30
C LYS A 49 1.06 -0.40 4.79
N VAL A 50 -0.12 -0.15 5.36
CA VAL A 50 -1.37 -0.82 4.95
C VAL A 50 -1.71 -0.54 3.49
N ILE A 51 -1.52 0.70 3.00
CA ILE A 51 -1.74 1.04 1.59
C ILE A 51 -0.81 0.24 0.69
N PHE A 52 0.49 0.22 0.99
CA PHE A 52 1.50 -0.46 0.17
C PHE A 52 1.35 -1.98 0.20
N GLU A 53 1.06 -2.58 1.36
CA GLU A 53 0.72 -4.01 1.47
C GLU A 53 -0.50 -4.35 0.61
N THR A 54 -1.53 -3.49 0.62
CA THR A 54 -2.72 -3.68 -0.22
C THR A 54 -2.38 -3.54 -1.70
N THR A 55 -1.57 -2.56 -2.09
CA THR A 55 -1.08 -2.38 -3.47
C THR A 55 -0.33 -3.61 -3.97
N LEU A 56 0.62 -4.11 -3.18
CA LEU A 56 1.41 -5.29 -3.53
C LEU A 56 0.52 -6.53 -3.67
N LYS A 57 -0.46 -6.70 -2.78
CA LYS A 57 -1.45 -7.78 -2.87
C LYS A 57 -2.27 -7.70 -4.17
N LEU A 58 -2.70 -6.50 -4.57
CA LEU A 58 -3.44 -6.30 -5.84
C LEU A 58 -2.57 -6.65 -7.05
N ARG A 59 -1.32 -6.20 -7.08
CA ARG A 59 -0.37 -6.52 -8.16
C ARG A 59 -0.12 -8.02 -8.27
N ARG A 60 0.14 -8.70 -7.15
CA ARG A 60 0.44 -10.15 -7.11
C ARG A 60 -0.75 -11.04 -7.45
N SER A 61 -1.96 -10.61 -7.12
CA SER A 61 -3.17 -11.40 -7.36
C SER A 61 -3.73 -11.26 -8.79
N GLY A 62 -3.25 -10.31 -9.58
CA GLY A 62 -3.86 -9.96 -10.87
C GLY A 62 -5.28 -9.41 -10.76
N LEU A 63 -5.79 -9.20 -9.52
CA LEU A 63 -7.13 -8.68 -9.22
C LEU A 63 -7.19 -7.15 -9.34
N LEU A 64 -6.51 -6.58 -10.33
CA LEU A 64 -6.81 -5.21 -10.72
C LEU A 64 -8.24 -5.24 -11.26
N PRO A 65 -9.20 -4.55 -10.61
CA PRO A 65 -10.53 -4.45 -11.19
C PRO A 65 -10.34 -3.69 -12.51
N GLN A 66 -10.56 -4.38 -13.62
CA GLN A 66 -10.88 -3.72 -14.88
C GLN A 66 -12.04 -2.81 -14.53
N ASP A 67 -11.86 -1.49 -14.65
CA ASP A 67 -12.97 -0.58 -14.50
C ASP A 67 -14.04 -1.06 -15.48
N THR A 68 -15.16 -1.54 -14.93
CA THR A 68 -16.33 -1.90 -15.73
C THR A 68 -16.75 -0.63 -16.44
N GLN A 69 -16.29 -0.50 -17.67
CA GLN A 69 -16.72 0.50 -18.62
C GLN A 69 -18.19 0.17 -18.88
N SER A 70 -19.09 0.82 -18.14
CA SER A 70 -20.52 0.76 -18.43
C SER A 70 -20.71 1.12 -19.90
N PRO A 71 -21.40 0.29 -20.71
CA PRO A 71 -21.73 0.68 -22.06
C PRO A 71 -22.62 1.92 -21.96
N LYS A 72 -22.21 3.01 -22.62
CA LYS A 72 -23.12 4.14 -22.85
C LYS A 72 -24.30 3.60 -23.66
N ALA A 73 -25.48 3.60 -23.05
CA ALA A 73 -26.75 3.48 -23.74
C ALA A 73 -27.06 4.77 -24.51
#